data_AF-A0A812UNW9-F1
#
_entry.id   AF-A0A812UNW9-F1
#
_cell.length_a   1.000
_cell.length_b   1.000
_cell.length_c   1.000
_cell.angle_alpha   90.00
_cell.angle_beta   90.00
_cell.angle_gamma   90.00
#
_symmetry.space_group_name_H-M   'P 1'
#
loop_
_entity.id
_entity.type
_entity.pdbx_description
1 polymer ?
#
loop_
_entity_poly.entity_id
_entity_poly.type
_entity_poly.pdbx_seq_one_letter_code
_entity_poly.pdbx_strand_id
1 'polypeptide(L)'
;MTARGRAAREDEDPDDIAACPPPEAQEAKLHFQTGEHIGRWSGFDERGVPHLNAKGKKLTKQEKELVETEYLEAKKAYQQQLKAKEQWERTLDDAERRLRDKDRVRWAYRAAGPSKHALLHVDDLEDFVKKMGWEPFSHADMEALQSVAARQGEEMEELLLEDVRHFISEEMASRFLDNRLDHFFRIKTVEDVHSPRTWRGKLKDVTEAAVESSGSDSADDTESD
;
A
#
# COMPACT_ATOMS: atom_id res chain seq x y z
N MET A 1 3.14 31.82 -26.57
CA MET A 1 2.97 30.36 -26.51
C MET A 1 3.70 29.87 -25.26
N THR A 2 2.95 29.62 -24.19
CA THR A 2 3.44 29.33 -22.84
C THR A 2 3.82 27.85 -22.72
N ALA A 3 5.11 27.54 -22.90
CA ALA A 3 5.69 26.27 -22.53
C ALA A 3 6.01 26.27 -21.02
N ARG A 4 4.99 26.10 -20.18
CA ARG A 4 5.13 25.79 -18.75
C ARG A 4 4.00 24.86 -18.34
N GLY A 5 4.24 23.56 -18.43
CA GLY A 5 3.23 22.59 -18.03
C GLY A 5 3.62 21.14 -18.33
N ARG A 6 4.84 20.72 -17.97
CA ARG A 6 5.22 19.30 -17.98
C ARG A 6 6.51 18.98 -17.20
N ALA A 7 6.64 19.53 -16.00
CA ALA A 7 7.67 19.14 -15.04
C ALA A 7 7.04 18.82 -13.68
N ALA A 8 5.86 18.18 -13.71
CA ALA A 8 5.26 17.57 -12.55
C ALA A 8 5.06 16.09 -12.92
N ARG A 9 5.51 15.19 -12.03
CA ARG A 9 5.31 13.74 -12.01
C ARG A 9 6.42 12.85 -12.57
N GLU A 10 7.68 13.22 -12.37
CA GLU A 10 8.73 12.20 -12.22
C GLU A 10 8.97 11.89 -10.74
N ASP A 11 8.80 12.85 -9.83
CA ASP A 11 9.06 12.71 -8.38
C ASP A 11 7.94 12.03 -7.53
N GLU A 12 7.06 11.23 -8.13
CA GLU A 12 5.95 10.58 -7.40
C GLU A 12 5.98 9.05 -7.48
N ASP A 13 7.11 8.46 -7.86
CA ASP A 13 7.25 7.01 -7.72
C ASP A 13 7.34 6.65 -6.24
N PRO A 14 6.50 5.74 -5.73
CA PRO A 14 6.59 5.32 -4.34
C PRO A 14 7.93 4.66 -3.99
N ASP A 15 8.70 4.17 -4.97
CA ASP A 15 10.07 3.67 -4.74
C ASP A 15 11.06 4.80 -4.41
N ASP A 16 11.01 5.89 -5.16
CA ASP A 16 11.91 7.04 -4.97
C ASP A 16 11.62 7.74 -3.63
N ILE A 17 10.34 7.84 -3.28
CA ILE A 17 9.89 8.37 -1.99
C ILE A 17 10.38 7.47 -0.85
N ALA A 18 10.24 6.14 -1.00
CA ALA A 18 10.68 5.17 0.00
C ALA A 18 12.20 5.19 0.23
N ALA A 19 12.98 5.45 -0.82
CA ALA A 19 14.44 5.55 -0.74
C ALA A 19 14.94 6.80 0.00
N CYS A 20 14.09 7.82 0.19
CA CYS A 20 14.44 9.09 0.82
C CYS A 20 13.64 9.33 2.12
N PRO A 21 13.82 8.53 3.18
CA PRO A 21 13.15 8.76 4.45
C PRO A 21 13.66 10.06 5.12
N PRO A 22 12.81 10.74 5.91
CA PRO A 22 13.24 11.90 6.67
C PRO A 22 14.32 11.52 7.69
N PRO A 23 15.27 12.42 8.00
CA PRO A 23 16.38 12.13 8.89
C PRO A 23 15.88 11.76 10.29
N GLU A 24 16.48 10.74 10.89
CA GLU A 24 16.15 10.35 12.26
C GLU A 24 16.66 11.41 13.25
N ALA A 25 15.77 11.91 14.09
CA ALA A 25 16.13 12.74 15.23
C ALA A 25 15.93 11.94 16.51
N GLN A 26 16.79 12.21 17.48
CA GLN A 26 16.75 11.52 18.75
C GLN A 26 15.68 12.12 19.66
N GLU A 27 15.02 11.28 20.47
CA GLU A 27 14.12 11.75 21.51
C GLU A 27 14.83 12.74 22.45
N ALA A 28 14.16 13.86 22.73
CA ALA A 28 14.73 14.92 23.58
C ALA A 28 15.13 14.43 24.99
N LYS A 29 14.47 13.39 25.50
CA LYS A 29 14.80 12.75 26.78
C LYS A 29 16.15 12.03 26.77
N LEU A 30 16.52 11.49 25.60
CA LEU A 30 17.76 10.75 25.39
C LEU A 30 18.89 11.63 24.89
N HIS A 31 18.60 12.83 24.38
CA HIS A 31 19.58 13.80 23.84
C HIS A 31 20.80 13.97 24.73
N PHE A 32 20.61 14.14 26.04
CA PHE A 32 21.72 14.33 26.99
C PHE A 32 22.35 13.03 27.52
N GLN A 33 21.79 11.88 27.18
CA GLN A 33 22.24 10.57 27.69
C GLN A 33 23.13 9.83 26.67
N THR A 34 23.18 10.28 25.43
CA THR A 34 23.85 9.63 24.30
C THR A 34 24.75 10.59 23.55
N GLY A 35 25.48 10.05 22.57
CA GLY A 35 26.31 10.84 21.66
C GLY A 35 27.34 11.70 22.38
N GLU A 36 27.36 12.99 22.04
CA GLU A 36 28.36 13.96 22.52
C GLU A 36 28.23 14.34 24.00
N HIS A 37 27.10 14.00 24.64
CA HIS A 37 26.82 14.33 26.03
C HIS A 37 27.16 13.20 27.01
N ILE A 38 27.58 12.03 26.51
CA ILE A 38 27.97 10.89 27.35
C ILE A 38 29.07 11.32 28.33
N GLY A 39 28.85 11.08 29.62
CA GLY A 39 29.80 11.39 30.69
C GLY A 39 29.86 12.85 31.14
N ARG A 40 29.11 13.77 30.51
CA ARG A 40 29.03 15.18 30.95
C ARG A 40 28.14 15.37 32.19
N TRP A 41 27.19 14.46 32.39
CA TRP A 41 26.13 14.57 33.39
C TRP A 41 26.11 13.34 34.28
N SER A 42 25.84 13.54 35.57
CA SER A 42 25.76 12.43 36.55
C SER A 42 24.34 12.17 37.06
N GLY A 43 23.38 13.04 36.74
CA GLY A 43 21.99 12.89 37.14
C GLY A 43 21.04 13.66 36.22
N PHE A 44 19.90 13.04 35.93
CA PHE A 44 18.85 13.55 35.05
C PHE A 44 17.53 13.65 35.81
N ASP A 45 16.70 14.64 35.48
CA ASP A 45 15.33 14.74 36.00
C ASP A 45 14.35 13.80 35.26
N GLU A 46 13.07 13.84 35.61
CA GLU A 46 12.02 13.01 34.98
C GLU A 46 11.86 13.26 33.47
N ARG A 47 12.24 14.47 33.02
CA ARG A 47 12.20 14.91 31.62
C ARG A 47 13.45 14.48 30.85
N GLY A 48 14.46 13.93 31.52
CA GLY A 48 15.77 13.59 30.96
C GLY A 48 16.74 14.77 30.88
N VAL A 49 16.41 15.89 31.52
CA VAL A 49 17.26 17.09 31.56
C VAL A 49 18.30 16.92 32.69
N PRO A 50 19.59 17.15 32.42
CA PRO A 50 20.62 17.13 33.43
C PRO A 50 20.30 18.06 34.60
N HIS A 51 20.46 17.58 35.84
CA HIS A 51 20.40 18.43 37.04
C HIS A 51 21.72 18.41 37.84
N LEU A 52 22.61 17.45 37.55
CA LEU A 52 23.96 17.34 38.12
C LEU A 52 25.02 17.25 37.03
N ASN A 53 26.12 17.98 37.21
CA ASN A 53 27.29 17.87 36.33
C ASN A 53 28.07 16.56 36.59
N ALA A 54 29.10 16.29 35.79
CA ALA A 54 29.96 15.10 35.93
C ALA A 54 30.61 14.95 37.33
N LYS A 55 30.72 16.02 38.11
CA LYS A 55 31.27 16.02 39.48
C LYS A 55 30.19 15.86 40.57
N GLY A 56 28.93 15.58 40.20
CA GLY A 56 27.82 15.46 41.14
C GLY A 56 27.36 16.77 41.77
N LYS A 57 27.77 17.93 41.21
CA LYS A 57 27.34 19.25 41.70
C LYS A 57 26.13 19.74 40.91
N LYS A 58 25.24 20.48 41.58
CA LYS A 58 24.13 21.20 40.95
C LYS A 58 24.67 22.16 39.87
N LEU A 59 23.97 22.23 38.75
CA LEU A 59 24.27 23.17 37.67
C LEU A 59 24.22 24.61 38.17
N THR A 60 25.11 25.45 37.65
CA THR A 60 25.02 26.90 37.83
C THR A 60 23.82 27.46 37.07
N LYS A 61 23.39 28.69 37.40
CA LYS A 61 22.25 29.33 36.73
C LYS A 61 22.45 29.41 35.20
N GLN A 62 23.66 29.76 34.76
CA GLN A 62 24.00 29.86 33.33
C GLN A 62 23.99 28.49 32.64
N GLU A 63 24.57 27.46 33.25
CA GLU A 63 24.55 26.11 32.67
C GLU A 63 23.13 25.54 32.60
N LYS A 64 22.30 25.80 33.62
CA LYS A 64 20.90 25.38 33.61
C LYS A 64 20.12 26.03 32.47
N GLU A 65 20.29 27.34 32.27
CA GLU A 65 19.66 28.06 31.15
C GLU A 65 20.12 27.48 29.80
N LEU A 66 21.41 27.21 29.62
CA LEU A 66 21.95 26.59 28.40
C LEU A 66 21.37 25.20 28.14
N VAL A 67 21.36 24.33 29.15
CA VAL A 67 20.82 22.97 29.06
C VAL A 67 19.32 23.00 28.77
N GLU A 68 18.58 23.95 29.36
CA GLU A 68 17.14 24.11 29.11
C GLU A 68 16.86 24.62 27.69
N THR A 69 17.67 25.55 27.17
CA THR A 69 17.56 25.97 25.75
C THR A 69 17.86 24.82 24.79
N GLU A 70 18.92 24.06 25.05
CA GLU A 70 19.31 22.93 24.21
C GLU A 70 18.24 21.81 24.24
N TYR A 71 17.65 21.54 25.41
CA TYR A 71 16.53 20.61 25.53
C TYR A 71 15.31 21.04 24.70
N LEU A 72 14.97 22.33 24.73
CA LEU A 72 13.84 22.86 23.97
C LEU A 72 14.08 22.78 22.46
N GLU A 73 15.32 23.02 22.02
CA GLU A 73 15.73 22.86 20.63
C GLU A 73 15.66 21.39 20.18
N ALA A 74 16.21 20.47 20.97
CA ALA A 74 16.12 19.03 20.71
C ALA A 74 14.66 18.55 20.66
N LYS A 75 13.81 19.02 21.58
CA LYS A 75 12.38 18.74 21.58
C LYS A 75 11.68 19.26 20.34
N LYS A 76 12.02 20.47 19.89
CA LYS A 76 11.46 21.05 18.67
C LYS A 76 11.89 20.28 17.42
N ALA A 77 13.16 19.90 17.34
CA ALA A 77 13.69 19.08 16.25
C ALA A 77 12.99 17.72 16.17
N TYR A 78 12.84 17.04 17.32
CA TYR A 78 12.11 15.77 17.38
C TYR A 78 10.64 15.91 16.95
N GLN A 79 9.94 16.96 17.40
CA GLN A 79 8.56 17.22 16.94
C GLN A 79 8.47 17.52 15.44
N GLN A 80 9.45 18.22 14.88
CA GLN A 80 9.54 18.48 13.45
C GLN A 80 9.76 17.18 12.67
N GLN A 81 10.63 16.31 13.17
CA GLN A 81 10.86 14.99 12.60
C GLN A 81 9.57 14.16 12.60
N LEU A 82 8.83 14.09 13.72
CA LEU A 82 7.58 13.33 13.78
C LEU A 82 6.59 13.81 12.71
N LYS A 83 6.44 15.13 12.56
CA LYS A 83 5.59 15.71 11.51
C LYS A 83 6.10 15.40 10.11
N ALA A 84 7.42 15.46 9.89
CA ALA A 84 8.01 15.13 8.60
C ALA A 84 7.82 13.66 8.24
N LYS A 85 7.94 12.77 9.23
CA LYS A 85 7.66 11.33 9.09
C LYS A 85 6.20 11.07 8.73
N GLU A 86 5.26 11.68 9.46
CA GLU A 86 3.83 11.58 9.14
C GLU A 86 3.52 12.09 7.71
N GLN A 87 4.14 13.19 7.29
CA GLN A 87 3.96 13.72 5.94
C GLN A 87 4.56 12.82 4.86
N TRP A 88 5.73 12.26 5.13
CA TRP A 88 6.40 11.32 4.24
C TRP A 88 5.58 10.03 4.08
N GLU A 89 5.08 9.45 5.17
CA GLU A 89 4.20 8.27 5.15
C GLU A 89 2.92 8.54 4.32
N ARG A 90 2.27 9.70 4.54
CA ARG A 90 1.11 10.10 3.73
C ARG A 90 1.44 10.26 2.25
N THR A 91 2.60 10.81 1.94
CA THR A 91 3.04 11.01 0.55
C THR A 91 3.32 9.67 -0.12
N LEU A 92 3.90 8.73 0.61
CA LEU A 92 4.13 7.36 0.16
C LEU A 92 2.81 6.63 -0.09
N ASP A 93 1.83 6.74 0.82
CA ASP A 93 0.49 6.17 0.63
C ASP A 93 -0.23 6.76 -0.58
N ASP A 94 -0.16 8.08 -0.76
CA ASP A 94 -0.76 8.77 -1.91
C ASP A 94 -0.10 8.35 -3.22
N ALA A 95 1.24 8.17 -3.22
CA ALA A 95 1.98 7.68 -4.37
C ALA A 95 1.61 6.23 -4.72
N GLU A 96 1.48 5.34 -3.73
CA GLU A 96 1.02 3.96 -3.93
C GLU A 96 -0.41 3.91 -4.52
N ARG A 97 -1.32 4.76 -4.05
CA ARG A 97 -2.68 4.87 -4.64
C ARG A 97 -2.63 5.33 -6.09
N ARG A 98 -1.83 6.36 -6.38
CA ARG A 98 -1.65 6.86 -7.77
C ARG A 98 -1.03 5.80 -8.66
N LEU A 99 -0.08 5.01 -8.16
CA LEU A 99 0.51 3.90 -8.90
C LEU A 99 -0.55 2.83 -9.19
N ARG A 100 -1.38 2.48 -8.20
CA ARG A 100 -2.50 1.55 -8.40
C ARG A 100 -3.46 1.99 -9.50
N ASP A 101 -3.80 3.28 -9.55
CA ASP A 101 -4.74 3.82 -10.53
C ASP A 101 -4.11 3.94 -11.93
N LYS A 102 -2.82 4.30 -12.02
CA LYS A 102 -2.11 4.50 -13.28
C LYS A 102 -1.61 3.20 -13.89
N ASP A 103 -1.10 2.29 -13.05
CA ASP A 103 -0.42 1.07 -13.44
C ASP A 103 -0.66 -0.05 -12.41
N ARG A 104 -1.88 -0.58 -12.46
CA ARG A 104 -2.35 -1.61 -11.53
C ARG A 104 -1.48 -2.86 -11.54
N VAL A 105 -0.92 -3.23 -12.70
CA VAL A 105 -0.03 -4.40 -12.85
C VAL A 105 1.25 -4.17 -12.06
N ARG A 106 1.94 -3.04 -12.24
CA ARG A 106 3.14 -2.71 -11.46
C ARG A 106 2.84 -2.64 -9.96
N TRP A 107 1.73 -2.02 -9.58
CA TRP A 107 1.33 -1.94 -8.18
C TRP A 107 1.08 -3.33 -7.56
N ALA A 108 0.30 -4.19 -8.23
CA ALA A 108 0.00 -5.53 -7.75
C ALA A 108 1.24 -6.42 -7.66
N TYR A 109 2.14 -6.31 -8.65
CA TYR A 109 3.43 -7.00 -8.68
C TYR A 109 4.26 -6.66 -7.44
N ARG A 110 4.46 -5.35 -7.18
CA ARG A 110 5.21 -4.86 -6.02
C ARG A 110 4.59 -5.28 -4.69
N ALA A 111 3.27 -5.33 -4.65
CA ALA A 111 2.55 -5.64 -3.43
C ALA A 111 2.55 -7.15 -3.14
N ALA A 112 2.53 -8.02 -4.15
CA ALA A 112 2.47 -9.47 -3.98
C ALA A 112 3.84 -10.08 -3.62
N GLY A 113 4.94 -9.55 -4.17
CA GLY A 113 6.27 -10.07 -3.90
C GLY A 113 6.72 -9.87 -2.44
N PRO A 114 7.73 -10.65 -1.98
CA PRO A 114 8.27 -10.59 -0.62
C PRO A 114 8.95 -9.25 -0.29
N SER A 115 9.32 -8.49 -1.33
CA SER A 115 9.85 -7.13 -1.25
C SER A 115 9.38 -6.35 -2.46
N LYS A 116 9.23 -5.01 -2.31
CA LYS A 116 8.78 -4.11 -3.39
C LYS A 116 9.66 -4.15 -4.66
N HIS A 117 10.91 -4.61 -4.54
CA HIS A 117 11.85 -4.74 -5.65
C HIS A 117 12.23 -6.19 -5.97
N ALA A 118 11.67 -7.16 -5.25
CA ALA A 118 11.95 -8.56 -5.51
C ALA A 118 11.26 -9.03 -6.79
N LEU A 119 11.80 -10.10 -7.37
CA LEU A 119 11.13 -10.84 -8.42
C LEU A 119 9.88 -11.51 -7.85
N LEU A 120 8.84 -11.63 -8.67
CA LEU A 120 7.60 -12.29 -8.25
C LEU A 120 7.80 -13.80 -8.36
N HIS A 121 7.68 -14.52 -7.25
CA HIS A 121 7.69 -15.98 -7.29
C HIS A 121 6.40 -16.49 -7.94
N VAL A 122 6.46 -17.59 -8.69
CA VAL A 122 5.26 -18.20 -9.31
C VAL A 122 4.19 -18.55 -8.25
N ASP A 123 4.61 -18.91 -7.04
CA ASP A 123 3.70 -19.18 -5.92
C ASP A 123 2.90 -17.94 -5.48
N ASP A 124 3.48 -16.74 -5.60
CA ASP A 124 2.84 -15.47 -5.23
C ASP A 124 1.84 -14.96 -6.29
N LEU A 125 1.71 -15.68 -7.42
CA LEU A 125 0.83 -15.30 -8.53
C LEU A 125 -0.65 -15.24 -8.12
N GLU A 126 -1.07 -16.08 -7.16
CA GLU A 126 -2.43 -16.04 -6.63
C GLU A 126 -2.71 -14.71 -5.90
N ASP A 127 -1.77 -14.26 -5.08
CA ASP A 127 -1.89 -12.99 -4.35
C ASP A 127 -1.79 -11.80 -5.30
N PHE A 128 -0.97 -11.89 -6.35
CA PHE A 128 -0.95 -10.92 -7.44
C PHE A 128 -2.34 -10.78 -8.10
N VAL A 129 -2.98 -11.89 -8.48
CA VAL A 129 -4.33 -11.90 -9.08
C VAL A 129 -5.36 -11.30 -8.14
N LYS A 130 -5.32 -11.66 -6.84
CA LYS A 130 -6.23 -11.11 -5.82
C LYS A 130 -6.09 -9.58 -5.72
N LYS A 131 -4.86 -9.06 -5.74
CA LYS A 131 -4.60 -7.61 -5.70
C LYS A 131 -5.06 -6.91 -6.99
N MET A 132 -4.91 -7.57 -8.13
CA MET A 132 -5.52 -7.12 -9.39
C MET A 132 -7.05 -7.07 -9.34
N GLY A 133 -7.69 -7.57 -8.27
CA GLY A 133 -9.14 -7.54 -8.06
C GLY A 133 -9.90 -8.30 -9.14
N TRP A 134 -9.22 -9.30 -9.71
CA TRP A 134 -9.82 -10.24 -10.62
C TRP A 134 -10.60 -11.30 -9.84
N GLU A 135 -11.62 -11.87 -10.48
CA GLU A 135 -12.36 -12.96 -9.86
C GLU A 135 -11.41 -14.09 -9.49
N PRO A 136 -11.61 -14.75 -8.34
CA PRO A 136 -10.77 -15.85 -7.92
C PRO A 136 -10.89 -16.97 -8.96
N PHE A 137 -9.76 -17.30 -9.58
CA PHE A 137 -9.65 -18.48 -10.42
C PHE A 137 -9.91 -19.74 -9.60
N SER A 138 -10.38 -20.79 -10.26
CA SER A 138 -10.41 -22.10 -9.60
C SER A 138 -8.98 -22.57 -9.31
N HIS A 139 -8.82 -23.45 -8.32
CA HIS A 139 -7.50 -24.00 -7.98
C HIS A 139 -6.81 -24.64 -9.20
N ALA A 140 -7.58 -25.38 -10.01
CA ALA A 140 -7.06 -26.02 -11.22
C ALA A 140 -6.61 -24.99 -12.27
N ASP A 141 -7.32 -23.86 -12.39
CA ASP A 141 -6.91 -22.77 -13.28
C ASP A 141 -5.64 -22.08 -12.77
N MET A 142 -5.54 -21.87 -11.44
CA MET A 142 -4.34 -21.30 -10.83
C MET A 142 -3.11 -22.20 -11.02
N GLU A 143 -3.24 -23.51 -10.79
CA GLU A 143 -2.15 -24.48 -11.03
C GLU A 143 -1.73 -24.49 -12.51
N ALA A 144 -2.70 -24.40 -13.43
CA ALA A 144 -2.41 -24.32 -14.86
C ALA A 144 -1.69 -23.01 -15.21
N LEU A 145 -2.12 -21.87 -14.65
CA LEU A 145 -1.47 -20.56 -14.84
C LEU A 145 -0.06 -20.56 -14.27
N GLN A 146 0.15 -21.09 -13.07
CA GLN A 146 1.45 -21.24 -12.44
C GLN A 146 2.37 -22.13 -13.27
N SER A 147 1.85 -23.24 -13.80
CA SER A 147 2.62 -24.14 -14.68
C SER A 147 3.06 -23.47 -15.99
N VAL A 148 2.26 -22.54 -16.52
CA VAL A 148 2.63 -21.75 -17.71
C VAL A 148 3.64 -20.66 -17.33
N ALA A 149 3.41 -19.98 -16.22
CA ALA A 149 4.30 -18.94 -15.70
C ALA A 149 5.69 -19.51 -15.35
N ALA A 150 5.78 -20.70 -14.73
CA ALA A 150 7.03 -21.39 -14.44
C ALA A 150 7.82 -21.81 -15.70
N ARG A 151 7.19 -21.85 -16.88
CA ARG A 151 7.90 -22.05 -18.15
C ARG A 151 8.46 -20.75 -18.72
N GLN A 152 7.91 -19.62 -18.31
CA GLN A 152 8.36 -18.28 -18.72
C GLN A 152 9.41 -17.75 -17.76
N GLY A 153 9.24 -17.99 -16.46
CA GLY A 153 10.32 -17.84 -15.48
C GLY A 153 11.44 -18.82 -15.84
N GLU A 154 12.68 -18.36 -15.79
CA GLU A 154 13.85 -19.22 -15.99
C GLU A 154 13.95 -20.28 -14.88
N GLU A 155 15.09 -20.97 -14.74
CA GLU A 155 15.28 -22.08 -13.78
C GLU A 155 14.89 -21.79 -12.32
N MET A 156 14.68 -20.53 -11.93
CA MET A 156 14.37 -20.10 -10.57
C MET A 156 12.89 -19.85 -10.27
N GLU A 157 11.97 -20.06 -11.22
CA GLU A 157 10.52 -19.81 -10.99
C GLU A 157 10.19 -18.37 -10.52
N GLU A 158 11.04 -17.43 -10.93
CA GLU A 158 10.93 -16.00 -10.64
C GLU A 158 10.57 -15.24 -11.92
N LEU A 159 9.63 -14.30 -11.81
CA LEU A 159 9.11 -13.51 -12.94
C LEU A 159 9.50 -12.04 -12.78
N LEU A 160 10.03 -11.43 -13.84
CA LEU A 160 10.18 -9.98 -13.91
C LEU A 160 8.83 -9.31 -14.17
N LEU A 161 8.72 -8.02 -13.86
CA LEU A 161 7.53 -7.23 -14.19
C LEU A 161 7.20 -7.26 -15.69
N GLU A 162 8.22 -7.30 -16.54
CA GLU A 162 8.05 -7.39 -18.00
C GLU A 162 7.48 -8.74 -18.41
N ASP A 163 7.95 -9.83 -17.81
CA ASP A 163 7.42 -11.18 -18.02
C ASP A 163 5.97 -11.28 -17.57
N VAL A 164 5.64 -10.72 -16.40
CA VAL A 164 4.26 -10.67 -15.90
C VAL A 164 3.35 -9.87 -16.83
N ARG A 165 3.83 -8.74 -17.38
CA ARG A 165 3.05 -7.98 -18.39
C ARG A 165 2.81 -8.79 -19.64
N HIS A 166 3.85 -9.46 -20.14
CA HIS A 166 3.77 -10.29 -21.33
C HIS A 166 2.82 -11.48 -21.12
N PHE A 167 2.95 -12.16 -19.99
CA PHE A 167 2.06 -13.22 -19.54
C PHE A 167 0.60 -12.76 -19.51
N ILE A 168 0.35 -11.57 -18.96
CA ILE A 168 -1.02 -11.01 -18.89
C ILE A 168 -1.58 -10.72 -20.28
N SER A 169 -0.77 -10.13 -21.17
CA SER A 169 -1.23 -9.75 -22.51
C SER A 169 -1.51 -10.94 -23.42
N GLU A 170 -0.66 -11.98 -23.35
CA GLU A 170 -0.72 -13.11 -24.29
C GLU A 170 -1.52 -14.30 -23.73
N GLU A 171 -1.22 -14.72 -22.50
CA GLU A 171 -1.69 -16.00 -21.95
C GLU A 171 -2.94 -15.84 -21.08
N MET A 172 -2.99 -14.78 -20.27
CA MET A 172 -4.15 -14.57 -19.39
C MET A 172 -5.38 -14.07 -20.12
N ALA A 173 -5.22 -13.23 -21.15
CA ALA A 173 -6.36 -12.68 -21.88
C ALA A 173 -7.20 -13.79 -22.53
N SER A 174 -6.56 -14.81 -23.10
CA SER A 174 -7.24 -15.97 -23.67
C SER A 174 -7.93 -16.80 -22.59
N ARG A 175 -7.22 -17.10 -21.48
CA ARG A 175 -7.79 -17.86 -20.35
C ARG A 175 -8.95 -17.16 -19.66
N PHE A 176 -8.90 -15.83 -19.53
CA PHE A 176 -10.03 -15.04 -19.02
C PHE A 176 -11.24 -15.13 -19.94
N LEU A 177 -11.03 -15.04 -21.26
CA LEU A 177 -12.11 -15.20 -22.22
C LEU A 177 -12.68 -16.61 -22.15
N ASP A 178 -11.84 -17.64 -22.10
CA ASP A 178 -12.30 -19.02 -22.00
C ASP A 178 -13.09 -19.28 -20.72
N ASN A 179 -12.65 -18.78 -19.57
CA ASN A 179 -13.39 -18.92 -18.30
C ASN A 179 -14.70 -18.14 -18.29
N ARG A 180 -14.72 -16.90 -18.81
CA ARG A 180 -15.96 -16.12 -18.95
C ARG A 180 -16.90 -16.80 -19.94
N LEU A 181 -16.38 -17.32 -21.03
CA LEU A 181 -17.16 -18.07 -22.02
C LEU A 181 -17.69 -19.37 -21.42
N ASP A 182 -16.92 -20.14 -20.65
CA ASP A 182 -17.43 -21.33 -19.95
C ASP A 182 -18.58 -20.96 -19.00
N HIS A 183 -18.46 -19.84 -18.26
CA HIS A 183 -19.56 -19.34 -17.44
C HIS A 183 -20.80 -18.93 -18.27
N PHE A 184 -20.60 -18.28 -19.42
CA PHE A 184 -21.66 -17.94 -20.36
C PHE A 184 -22.27 -19.17 -21.07
N PHE A 185 -21.49 -20.21 -21.36
CA PHE A 185 -21.92 -21.44 -22.03
C PHE A 185 -22.42 -22.51 -21.05
N ARG A 186 -22.28 -22.30 -19.74
CA ARG A 186 -23.06 -22.99 -18.70
C ARG A 186 -24.57 -22.65 -18.74
N ILE A 187 -25.04 -21.95 -19.77
CA ILE A 187 -26.45 -22.03 -20.21
C ILE A 187 -26.70 -23.47 -20.68
N LYS A 188 -27.19 -24.30 -19.75
CA LYS A 188 -27.28 -25.76 -19.86
C LYS A 188 -28.29 -26.29 -20.87
N THR A 189 -29.09 -25.46 -21.53
CA THR A 189 -30.13 -25.94 -22.46
C THR A 189 -30.15 -25.15 -23.77
N VAL A 190 -30.28 -25.89 -24.88
CA VAL A 190 -30.49 -25.35 -26.25
C VAL A 190 -31.74 -24.47 -26.33
N GLU A 191 -32.71 -24.68 -25.42
CA GLU A 191 -33.96 -23.93 -25.32
C GLU A 191 -33.77 -22.49 -24.81
N ASP A 192 -32.68 -22.20 -24.08
CA ASP A 192 -32.38 -20.85 -23.58
C ASP A 192 -31.70 -19.95 -24.64
N VAL A 193 -31.16 -20.54 -25.70
CA VAL A 193 -30.41 -19.82 -26.75
C VAL A 193 -31.33 -19.20 -27.81
N HIS A 194 -32.59 -19.64 -27.93
CA HIS A 194 -33.40 -19.32 -29.12
C HIS A 194 -34.85 -18.82 -28.92
N SER A 195 -35.29 -18.47 -27.71
CA SER A 195 -36.62 -17.85 -27.57
C SER A 195 -36.55 -16.41 -27.03
N PRO A 196 -36.90 -15.40 -27.86
CA PRO A 196 -37.03 -14.01 -27.44
C PRO A 196 -37.98 -13.79 -26.25
N ARG A 197 -38.86 -14.76 -25.94
CA ARG A 197 -39.75 -14.73 -24.77
C ARG A 197 -39.00 -15.01 -23.47
N THR A 198 -38.07 -15.96 -23.45
CA THR A 198 -37.30 -16.30 -22.24
C THR A 198 -36.36 -15.17 -21.85
N TRP A 199 -35.76 -14.50 -22.84
CA TRP A 199 -34.95 -13.29 -22.59
C TRP A 199 -35.78 -12.12 -22.04
N ARG A 200 -37.00 -11.91 -22.53
CA ARG A 200 -37.91 -10.87 -22.00
C ARG A 200 -38.41 -11.18 -20.59
N GLY A 201 -38.56 -12.46 -20.24
CA GLY A 201 -38.88 -12.88 -18.87
C GLY A 201 -37.72 -12.59 -17.93
N LYS A 202 -36.51 -13.10 -18.26
CA LYS A 202 -35.30 -12.89 -17.44
C LYS A 202 -34.95 -11.41 -17.25
N LEU A 203 -35.19 -10.55 -18.25
CA LEU A 203 -35.00 -9.10 -18.10
C LEU A 203 -36.00 -8.47 -17.12
N LYS A 204 -37.26 -8.93 -17.07
CA LYS A 204 -38.23 -8.45 -16.09
C LYS A 204 -37.86 -8.88 -14.68
N ASP A 205 -37.47 -10.14 -14.51
CA ASP A 205 -37.09 -10.69 -13.22
C ASP A 205 -35.86 -9.97 -12.62
N VAL A 206 -34.88 -9.62 -13.45
CA VAL A 206 -33.71 -8.80 -13.03
C VAL A 206 -34.11 -7.38 -12.66
N THR A 207 -35.10 -6.80 -13.35
CA THR A 207 -35.57 -5.44 -13.07
C THR A 207 -36.37 -5.40 -11.77
N GLU A 208 -37.20 -6.40 -11.50
CA GLU A 208 -37.98 -6.52 -10.26
C GLU A 208 -37.07 -6.81 -9.05
N ALA A 209 -36.07 -7.68 -9.19
CA ALA A 209 -35.09 -7.95 -8.14
C ALA A 209 -34.22 -6.72 -7.79
N ALA A 210 -33.89 -5.88 -8.79
CA ALA A 210 -33.15 -4.63 -8.56
C ALA A 210 -34.01 -3.57 -7.85
N VAL A 211 -35.33 -3.55 -8.10
CA VAL A 211 -36.27 -2.67 -7.40
C VAL A 211 -36.47 -3.11 -5.96
N GLU A 212 -36.58 -4.42 -5.70
CA GLU A 212 -36.70 -4.97 -4.33
C GLU A 212 -35.43 -4.78 -3.49
N SER A 213 -34.24 -4.91 -4.09
CA SER A 213 -32.98 -4.66 -3.37
C SER A 213 -32.70 -3.17 -3.10
N SER A 214 -33.39 -2.26 -3.79
CA SER A 214 -33.27 -0.81 -3.57
C SER A 214 -34.29 -0.26 -2.55
N GLY A 215 -35.28 -1.07 -2.17
CA GLY A 215 -36.36 -0.67 -1.27
C GLY A 215 -36.16 -1.02 0.21
N SER A 216 -35.07 -1.69 0.61
CA SER A 216 -34.88 -2.18 1.98
C SER A 216 -33.95 -1.35 2.86
N ASP A 217 -33.52 -0.16 2.42
CA ASP A 217 -32.50 0.65 3.13
C ASP A 217 -33.05 2.01 3.60
N SER A 218 -34.27 2.01 4.14
CA SER A 218 -34.87 3.20 4.76
C SER A 218 -35.87 2.83 5.84
N ALA A 219 -35.37 2.57 7.05
CA ALA A 219 -35.94 3.05 8.32
C ALA A 219 -35.32 2.27 9.50
N ASP A 220 -34.35 2.88 10.18
CA ASP A 220 -34.27 2.78 11.63
C ASP A 220 -33.46 3.97 12.17
N ASP A 221 -34.11 5.13 12.24
CA ASP A 221 -33.61 6.27 13.02
C ASP A 221 -33.96 6.00 14.50
N THR A 222 -32.92 5.69 15.26
CA THR A 222 -32.92 5.53 16.70
C THR A 222 -33.29 6.84 17.40
N GLU A 223 -34.47 6.88 18.01
CA GLU A 223 -34.82 7.81 19.07
C GLU A 223 -34.70 7.07 20.41
N SER A 224 -33.75 7.49 21.26
CA SER A 224 -33.69 7.08 22.66
C SER A 224 -33.09 8.22 23.48
N ASP A 225 -33.85 8.56 24.51
CA ASP A 225 -33.70 9.63 25.53
C ASP A 225 -32.29 9.94 26.03
#